data_AF-A0A7X7UJM6-F1
#
_entry.id   AF-A0A7X7UJM6-F1
#
_cell.length_a   1.000
_cell.length_b   1.000
_cell.length_c   1.000
_cell.angle_alpha   90.00
_cell.angle_beta   90.00
_cell.angle_gamma   90.00
#
_symmetry.space_group_name_H-M   'P 1'
#
loop_
_entity.id
_entity.type
_entity.pdbx_description
1 polymer ?
#
loop_
_entity_poly.entity_id
_entity_poly.type
_entity_poly.pdbx_seq_one_letter_code
_entity_poly.pdbx_strand_id
1 'polypeptide(L)' 'MIKRIVYFSQPVWLSFENNFMVARFKAIEQQPEVKKAMGEEAEKRFHLDDVGFVVLDHRQITLTHPLLAQLASRNIA' A
#
# COMPACT_ATOMS: atom_id res chain seq x y z
N MET A 1 -19.14 -5.93 -10.24
CA MET A 1 -17.77 -6.35 -9.90
C MET A 1 -17.59 -6.26 -8.39
N ILE A 2 -17.02 -7.29 -7.77
CA ILE A 2 -16.72 -7.28 -6.32
C ILE A 2 -15.39 -6.57 -6.12
N LYS A 3 -15.40 -5.46 -5.38
CA LYS A 3 -14.18 -4.75 -4.97
C LYS A 3 -13.48 -5.50 -3.84
N ARG A 4 -12.16 -5.39 -3.78
CA ARG A 4 -11.29 -6.05 -2.79
C ARG A 4 -11.16 -5.22 -1.52
N ILE A 5 -11.01 -5.91 -0.40
CA ILE A 5 -10.58 -5.32 0.87
C ILE A 5 -9.07 -5.51 0.95
N VAL A 6 -8.33 -4.42 1.16
CA VAL A 6 -6.88 -4.46 1.34
C VAL A 6 -6.58 -4.20 2.81
N TYR A 7 -5.87 -5.13 3.44
CA TYR A 7 -5.57 -5.09 4.88
C TYR A 7 -4.06 -5.02 5.10
N PHE A 8 -3.61 -4.01 5.83
CA PHE A 8 -2.19 -3.80 6.17
C PHE A 8 -1.95 -3.98 7.67
N SER A 9 -1.35 -5.12 8.04
CA SER A 9 -0.98 -5.46 9.43
C SER A 9 0.50 -5.27 9.76
N GLN A 10 1.29 -4.74 8.82
CA GLN A 10 2.74 -4.59 8.97
C GLN A 10 3.17 -3.16 8.59
N PRO A 11 4.35 -2.70 9.04
CA PRO A 11 4.86 -1.38 8.69
C PRO A 11 5.01 -1.22 7.17
N VAL A 12 4.33 -0.21 6.61
CA VAL A 12 4.28 0.02 5.16
C VAL A 12 4.23 1.52 4.85
N TRP A 13 4.86 1.89 3.74
CA TRP A 13 4.69 3.19 3.11
C TRP A 13 3.73 3.06 1.93
N LEU A 14 2.68 3.87 1.95
CA LEU A 14 1.66 3.90 0.92
C LEU A 14 1.73 5.21 0.13
N SER A 15 1.82 5.11 -1.19
CA SER A 15 1.81 6.26 -2.09
C SER A 15 0.80 6.07 -3.23
N PHE A 16 0.59 7.14 -3.99
CA PHE A 16 -0.27 7.13 -5.17
C PHE A 16 0.57 7.38 -6.42
N GLU A 17 0.41 6.52 -7.42
CA GLU A 17 1.08 6.63 -8.71
C GLU A 17 0.14 6.09 -9.79
N ASN A 18 -0.19 6.91 -10.81
CA ASN A 18 -0.90 6.46 -12.02
C ASN A 18 -2.18 5.63 -11.77
N ASN A 19 -3.03 6.04 -10.82
CA ASN A 19 -4.25 5.32 -10.40
C ASN A 19 -4.01 4.05 -9.56
N PHE A 20 -2.78 3.81 -9.13
CA PHE A 20 -2.41 2.73 -8.22
C PHE A 20 -2.11 3.27 -6.83
N MET A 21 -2.58 2.53 -5.82
CA MET A 21 -2.00 2.57 -4.48
C MET A 21 -0.76 1.68 -4.47
N VAL A 22 0.37 2.29 -4.17
CA VAL A 22 1.69 1.66 -4.18
C VAL A 22 2.11 1.42 -2.73
N ALA A 23 2.42 0.17 -2.38
CA ALA A 23 2.77 -0.24 -1.03
C ALA A 23 4.22 -0.75 -0.96
N ARG A 24 5.06 -0.09 -0.16
CA ARG A 24 6.46 -0.45 0.08
C ARG A 24 6.65 -0.90 1.53
N PHE A 25 7.08 -2.14 1.73
CA PHE A 25 7.14 -2.75 3.06
C PHE A 25 8.50 -2.54 3.74
N LYS A 26 8.50 -1.99 4.96
CA LYS A 26 9.74 -1.61 5.66
C LYS A 26 10.60 -2.79 6.10
N ALA A 27 9.99 -3.92 6.44
CA ALA A 27 10.72 -5.11 6.91
C ALA A 27 11.68 -5.66 5.85
N ILE A 28 11.29 -5.57 4.57
CA ILE A 28 12.12 -5.97 3.42
C ILE A 28 13.24 -4.95 3.19
N GLU A 29 12.98 -3.67 3.47
CA GLU A 29 13.98 -2.63 3.24
C GLU A 29 15.10 -2.55 4.29
N GLN A 30 14.82 -2.96 5.54
CA GLN A 30 15.76 -2.84 6.68
C GLN A 30 16.81 -3.96 6.73
N GLN A 31 16.61 -5.07 6.01
CA GLN A 31 17.57 -6.19 5.96
C GLN A 31 18.20 -6.30 4.57
N PRO A 32 19.46 -5.87 4.39
CA PRO A 32 20.15 -5.91 3.09
C PRO A 32 20.25 -7.32 2.49
N GLU A 33 20.36 -8.34 3.33
CA GLU A 33 20.44 -9.75 2.91
C GLU A 33 19.11 -10.26 2.34
N VAL A 34 17.97 -9.82 2.92
CA VAL A 34 16.62 -10.14 2.42
C VAL A 34 16.31 -9.38 1.14
N LYS A 35 16.79 -8.13 1.02
CA LYS A 35 16.69 -7.30 -0.19
C LYS A 35 17.37 -7.94 -1.41
N LYS A 36 18.52 -8.61 -1.21
CA LYS A 36 19.23 -9.35 -2.27
C LYS A 36 18.53 -10.63 -2.69
N ALA A 37 17.80 -11.28 -1.78
CA ALA A 37 17.10 -12.54 -2.06
C ALA A 37 15.72 -12.33 -2.70
N MET A 38 15.03 -11.23 -2.40
CA MET A 38 13.65 -10.98 -2.87
C MET A 38 13.54 -10.08 -4.12
N GLY A 39 14.66 -9.65 -4.72
CA GLY A 39 14.64 -8.77 -5.89
C GLY A 39 13.91 -7.44 -5.62
N GLU A 40 13.70 -6.64 -6.65
CA GLU A 40 13.00 -5.34 -6.57
C GLU A 40 11.49 -5.48 -6.22
N GLU A 41 11.03 -6.65 -5.78
CA GLU A 41 9.63 -7.03 -5.50
C GLU A 41 9.07 -6.51 -4.17
N ALA A 42 9.74 -5.56 -3.51
CA ALA A 42 9.28 -4.97 -2.25
C ALA A 42 8.04 -4.06 -2.42
N GLU A 43 7.63 -3.79 -3.67
CA GLU A 43 6.52 -2.91 -4.02
C GLU A 43 5.29 -3.70 -4.51
N LYS A 44 4.17 -3.58 -3.79
CA LYS A 44 2.86 -4.08 -4.26
C LYS A 44 2.02 -2.93 -4.79
N ARG A 45 1.39 -3.14 -5.95
CA ARG A 45 0.50 -2.15 -6.58
C ARG A 45 -0.94 -2.64 -6.58
N PHE A 46 -1.85 -1.78 -6.16
CA PHE A 46 -3.29 -2.04 -6.14
C PHE A 46 -3.98 -0.97 -7.00
N HIS A 47 -4.65 -1.38 -8.07
CA HIS A 47 -5.43 -0.44 -8.87
C HIS A 47 -6.62 0.07 -8.05
N LEU A 48 -6.80 1.39 -7.94
CA LEU A 48 -7.81 1.95 -7.03
C LEU A 48 -9.26 1.56 -7.41
N ASP A 49 -9.51 1.25 -8.68
CA ASP A 49 -10.85 0.82 -9.12
C ASP A 49 -11.22 -0.58 -8.60
N ASP A 50 -10.21 -1.40 -8.27
CA ASP A 50 -10.39 -2.74 -7.70
C ASP A 50 -10.50 -2.72 -6.17
N VAL A 51 -10.25 -1.58 -5.51
CA VAL A 51 -10.21 -1.46 -4.05
C VAL A 51 -11.52 -0.84 -3.54
N GLY A 52 -12.13 -1.51 -2.57
CA GLY A 52 -13.38 -1.09 -1.93
C GLY A 52 -13.18 -0.59 -0.50
N PHE A 53 -12.25 -1.20 0.23
CA PHE A 53 -11.90 -0.82 1.59
C PHE A 53 -10.40 -0.97 1.81
N VAL A 54 -9.82 -0.07 2.61
CA VAL A 54 -8.42 -0.12 3.02
C VAL A 54 -8.35 -0.07 4.55
N VAL A 55 -7.92 -1.17 5.15
CA VAL A 55 -7.79 -1.27 6.61
C VAL A 55 -6.32 -1.10 7.00
N LEU A 56 -6.06 -0.09 7.82
CA LEU A 56 -4.74 0.28 8.32
C LEU A 56 -4.62 -0.13 9.80
N ASP A 57 -4.17 -1.36 10.07
CA ASP A 57 -4.14 -1.93 11.44
C ASP A 57 -2.73 -2.01 12.04
N HIS A 58 -1.83 -1.14 11.60
CA HIS A 58 -0.47 -1.11 12.12
C HIS A 58 -0.02 0.30 12.48
N ARG A 59 0.62 0.46 13.65
CA ARG A 59 1.01 1.78 14.20
C ARG A 59 2.04 2.53 13.35
N GLN A 60 2.76 1.83 12.48
CA GLN A 60 3.82 2.38 11.63
C GLN A 60 3.45 2.38 10.13
N ILE A 61 2.22 2.76 9.82
CA ILE A 61 1.77 3.01 8.45
C ILE A 61 2.01 4.48 8.14
N THR A 62 2.60 4.77 6.99
CA THR A 62 2.75 6.14 6.48
C THR A 62 2.11 6.21 5.11
N LEU A 63 1.33 7.25 4.86
CA LEU A 63 0.65 7.47 3.58
C LEU A 63 0.89 8.89 3.07
N THR A 64 0.97 9.05 1.76
CA THR A 64 1.11 10.38 1.15
C THR A 64 -0.25 11.09 1.07
N HIS A 65 -0.25 12.42 1.14
CA HIS A 65 -1.47 13.22 1.00
C HIS A 65 -2.24 12.97 -0.30
N PRO A 66 -1.58 12.80 -1.47
CA PRO A 66 -2.29 12.45 -2.71
C PRO A 66 -3.05 11.13 -2.61
N LEU A 67 -2.48 10.10 -1.97
CA LEU A 67 -3.18 8.83 -1.79
C LEU A 67 -4.42 9.00 -0.91
N LEU A 68 -4.30 9.72 0.20
CA LEU A 68 -5.43 10.00 1.08
C LEU A 68 -6.57 10.70 0.35
N ALA A 69 -6.26 11.72 -0.46
CA ALA A 69 -7.24 12.45 -1.25
C ALA A 69 -7.95 11.54 -2.28
N GLN A 70 -7.22 10.61 -2.90
CA GLN A 70 -7.79 9.67 -3.87
C GLN A 70 -8.67 8.60 -3.22
N LEU A 71 -8.30 8.09 -2.04
CA LEU A 71 -9.15 7.17 -1.29
C LEU A 71 -10.46 7.86 -0.87
N ALA A 72 -10.36 9.09 -0.35
CA ALA A 72 -11.51 9.89 0.06
C ALA A 72 -12.46 10.23 -1.12
N SER A 73 -11.93 10.67 -2.27
CA SER A 73 -12.75 11.04 -3.44
C SER A 73 -13.50 9.85 -4.06
N ARG A 74 -13.02 8.63 -3.81
CA ARG A 74 -13.60 7.37 -4.31
C ARG A 74 -14.47 6.65 -3.28
N ASN A 75 -14.66 7.25 -2.10
CA ASN A 75 -15.37 6.66 -0.97
C ASN A 75 -14.81 5.28 -0.57
N ILE A 76 -13.49 5.14 -0.65
CA ILE A 76 -12.76 3.97 -0.16
C ILE A 76 -12.44 4.26 1.31
N ALA A 77 -13.17 3.60 2.20
CA ALA A 77 -13.06 3.76 3.64
C ALA A 77 -12.00 2.83 4.27
#